data_AF-A0A1M5M6L9-F1
#
_entry.id   AF-A0A1M5M6L9-F1
#
_cell.length_a   1.000
_cell.length_b   1.000
_cell.length_c   1.000
_cell.angle_alpha   90.00
_cell.angle_beta   90.00
_cell.angle_gamma   90.00
#
_symmetry.space_group_name_H-M   'P 1'
#
loop_
_entity.id
_entity.type
_entity.pdbx_description
1 polymer ?
#
loop_
_entity_poly.entity_id
_entity_poly.type
_entity_poly.pdbx_seq_one_letter_code
_entity_poly.pdbx_strand_id
1 'polypeptide(L)'
;MKTARVLLVFLISGLSLTAWSQERAHVQGLRFYENLAERDAHYEQGLHNLSAQDELDYWLDQRNYELQLGKANFSAYLVYMRVKKQAYQEHIQACDGSCIHSPLYLEKAREYLSLSDNDDLFGQLESKVVQHLPKKKGKEQ
;
A
#
# COMPACT_ATOMS: atom_id res chain seq x y z
N MET A 1 -15.85 -50.28 -13.85
CA MET A 1 -16.04 -48.88 -14.34
C MET A 1 -16.87 -47.97 -13.42
N LYS A 2 -17.61 -48.48 -12.43
CA LYS A 2 -18.44 -47.63 -11.54
C LYS A 2 -17.65 -46.97 -10.42
N THR A 3 -16.66 -47.67 -9.86
CA THR A 3 -15.75 -47.16 -8.81
C THR A 3 -14.79 -46.08 -9.31
N ALA A 4 -14.30 -46.20 -10.55
CA ALA A 4 -13.47 -45.17 -11.20
C ALA A 4 -14.23 -43.85 -11.43
N ARG A 5 -15.56 -43.90 -11.67
CA ARG A 5 -16.39 -42.70 -11.80
C ARG A 5 -16.61 -41.98 -10.47
N VAL A 6 -16.66 -42.70 -9.36
CA VAL A 6 -16.79 -42.11 -8.02
C VAL A 6 -15.50 -41.39 -7.60
N LEU A 7 -14.33 -41.97 -7.91
CA LEU A 7 -13.03 -41.34 -7.62
C LEU A 7 -12.79 -40.06 -8.43
N LEU A 8 -13.29 -39.98 -9.66
CA LEU A 8 -13.19 -38.78 -10.50
C LEU A 8 -14.02 -37.61 -9.92
N VAL A 9 -15.19 -37.88 -9.34
CA VAL A 9 -16.06 -36.84 -8.75
C VAL A 9 -15.46 -36.23 -7.48
N PHE A 10 -14.77 -37.03 -6.66
CA PHE A 10 -14.07 -36.52 -5.47
C PHE A 10 -12.86 -35.64 -5.82
N LEU A 11 -12.15 -35.95 -6.91
CA LEU A 11 -10.97 -35.17 -7.32
C LEU A 11 -11.33 -33.76 -7.83
N ILE A 12 -12.49 -33.61 -8.47
CA ILE A 12 -12.95 -32.33 -9.04
C ILE A 12 -13.55 -31.42 -7.95
N SER A 13 -14.18 -31.99 -6.92
CA SER A 13 -14.79 -31.22 -5.82
C SER A 13 -13.78 -30.61 -4.83
N GLY A 14 -12.54 -31.11 -4.77
CA GLY A 14 -11.50 -30.58 -3.87
C GLY A 14 -10.82 -29.29 -4.37
N LEU A 15 -10.92 -28.99 -5.67
CA LEU A 15 -10.25 -27.86 -6.32
C LEU A 15 -10.94 -26.51 -6.05
N SER A 16 -12.21 -26.49 -5.66
CA SER A 16 -12.99 -25.26 -5.55
C SER A 16 -12.77 -24.48 -4.24
N LEU A 17 -12.20 -25.11 -3.21
CA LEU A 17 -12.04 -24.49 -1.88
C LEU A 17 -10.76 -23.62 -1.75
N THR A 18 -9.78 -23.76 -2.63
CA THR A 18 -8.48 -23.05 -2.53
C THR A 18 -8.47 -21.67 -3.18
N ALA A 19 -9.34 -21.42 -4.17
CA ALA A 19 -9.38 -20.12 -4.86
C ALA A 19 -9.76 -18.96 -3.92
N TRP A 20 -10.67 -19.21 -2.97
CA TRP A 20 -11.19 -18.17 -2.08
C TRP A 20 -10.19 -17.79 -0.97
N SER A 21 -9.26 -18.68 -0.62
CA SER A 21 -8.21 -18.37 0.37
C SER A 21 -7.12 -17.49 -0.23
N GLN A 22 -6.74 -17.71 -1.50
CA GLN A 22 -5.74 -16.90 -2.19
C GLN A 22 -6.21 -15.45 -2.37
N GLU A 23 -7.49 -15.22 -2.70
CA GLU A 23 -8.01 -13.87 -2.88
C GLU A 23 -8.06 -13.07 -1.56
N ARG A 24 -8.49 -13.71 -0.46
CA ARG A 24 -8.45 -13.08 0.86
C ARG A 24 -7.02 -12.76 1.32
N ALA A 25 -6.08 -13.67 1.08
CA ALA A 25 -4.67 -13.43 1.40
C ALA A 25 -4.08 -12.28 0.58
N HIS A 26 -4.45 -12.16 -0.70
CA HIS A 26 -4.03 -11.06 -1.56
C HIS A 26 -4.58 -9.71 -1.07
N VAL A 27 -5.87 -9.61 -0.76
CA VAL A 27 -6.49 -8.37 -0.25
C VAL A 27 -5.90 -7.97 1.11
N GLN A 28 -5.71 -8.92 2.03
CA GLN A 28 -5.05 -8.66 3.31
C GLN A 28 -3.60 -8.21 3.11
N GLY A 29 -2.90 -8.79 2.13
CA GLY A 29 -1.56 -8.38 1.73
C GLY A 29 -1.50 -6.94 1.27
N LEU A 30 -2.42 -6.50 0.40
CA LEU A 30 -2.44 -5.10 -0.06
C LEU A 30 -2.75 -4.11 1.07
N ARG A 31 -3.70 -4.43 1.95
CA ARG A 31 -4.03 -3.59 3.11
C ARG A 31 -2.86 -3.42 4.08
N PHE A 32 -1.99 -4.41 4.18
CA PHE A 32 -0.75 -4.27 4.94
C PHE A 32 0.12 -3.13 4.40
N TYR A 33 0.25 -3.02 3.08
CA TYR A 33 1.05 -1.97 2.44
C TYR A 33 0.39 -0.59 2.51
N GLU A 34 -0.94 -0.50 2.53
CA GLU A 34 -1.66 0.75 2.84
C GLU A 34 -1.25 1.27 4.22
N ASN A 35 -1.42 0.45 5.26
CA ASN A 35 -1.08 0.84 6.63
C ASN A 35 0.43 1.08 6.81
N LEU A 36 1.27 0.42 6.04
CA LEU A 36 2.72 0.63 6.08
C LEU A 36 3.07 2.00 5.49
N ALA A 37 2.51 2.34 4.32
CA ALA A 37 2.72 3.64 3.68
C ALA A 37 2.26 4.81 4.56
N GLU A 38 1.10 4.69 5.21
CA GLU A 38 0.62 5.73 6.15
C GLU A 38 1.59 5.92 7.32
N ARG A 39 2.03 4.81 7.93
CA ARG A 39 2.98 4.87 9.06
C ARG A 39 4.32 5.47 8.65
N ASP A 40 4.85 5.06 7.52
CA ASP A 40 6.14 5.56 7.02
C ASP A 40 6.02 7.05 6.69
N ALA A 41 4.97 7.48 6.00
CA ALA A 41 4.73 8.90 5.72
C ALA A 41 4.63 9.73 7.00
N HIS A 42 3.89 9.27 8.02
CA HIS A 42 3.81 9.96 9.30
C HIS A 42 5.14 10.02 10.05
N TYR A 43 5.93 8.94 10.00
CA TYR A 43 7.26 8.93 10.58
C TYR A 43 8.17 9.95 9.88
N GLU A 44 8.17 9.95 8.55
CA GLU A 44 8.93 10.88 7.70
C GLU A 44 8.58 12.34 7.95
N GLN A 45 7.28 12.64 8.08
CA GLN A 45 6.77 13.97 8.42
C GLN A 45 7.27 14.46 9.79
N GLY A 46 7.51 13.53 10.72
CA GLY A 46 8.04 13.80 12.05
C GLY A 46 9.57 13.72 12.16
N LEU A 47 10.30 13.50 11.06
CA LEU A 47 11.76 13.49 11.08
C LEU A 47 12.29 14.88 11.39
N HIS A 48 12.76 15.06 12.62
CA HIS A 48 13.39 16.27 13.10
C HIS A 48 14.69 15.93 13.83
N ASN A 49 15.64 16.88 13.85
CA ASN A 49 16.90 16.79 14.60
C ASN A 49 17.83 15.63 14.19
N LEU A 50 17.72 15.11 12.97
CA LEU A 50 18.72 14.19 12.41
C LEU A 50 19.96 14.96 11.96
N SER A 51 21.13 14.31 12.00
CA SER A 51 22.27 14.84 11.26
C SER A 51 22.01 14.72 9.75
N ALA A 52 22.69 15.54 8.94
CA ALA A 52 22.54 15.48 7.49
C ALA A 52 22.90 14.10 6.92
N GLN A 53 23.84 13.39 7.56
CA GLN A 53 24.22 12.03 7.16
C GLN A 53 23.14 11.01 7.52
N ASP A 54 22.60 11.06 8.74
CA ASP A 54 21.54 10.13 9.17
C ASP A 54 20.28 10.31 8.32
N GLU A 55 19.95 11.56 7.99
CA GLU A 55 18.81 11.85 7.12
C GLU A 55 19.03 11.29 5.71
N LEU A 56 20.23 11.49 5.15
CA LEU A 56 20.57 10.95 3.84
C LEU A 56 20.48 9.41 3.82
N ASP A 57 21.04 8.76 4.84
CA ASP A 57 21.03 7.30 4.96
C ASP A 57 19.60 6.76 5.07
N TYR A 58 18.75 7.42 5.87
CA TYR A 58 17.33 7.09 5.95
C TYR A 58 16.65 7.14 4.57
N TRP A 59 16.84 8.21 3.81
CA TRP A 59 16.21 8.35 2.49
C TRP A 59 16.77 7.37 1.46
N LEU A 60 18.03 6.98 1.57
CA LEU A 60 18.62 5.92 0.74
C LEU A 60 17.97 4.58 1.05
N ASP A 61 17.80 4.24 2.32
CA ASP A 61 17.14 3.02 2.74
C ASP A 61 15.67 2.99 2.31
N GLN A 62 14.96 4.11 2.47
CA GLN A 62 13.58 4.25 2.04
C GLN A 62 13.42 4.04 0.53
N ARG A 63 14.28 4.68 -0.27
CA ARG A 63 14.31 4.49 -1.73
C ARG A 63 14.62 3.04 -2.11
N ASN A 64 15.57 2.41 -1.42
CA ASN A 64 15.93 1.02 -1.68
C ASN A 64 14.75 0.08 -1.37
N TYR A 65 14.07 0.29 -0.26
CA TYR A 65 12.86 -0.45 0.08
C TYR A 65 11.80 -0.34 -1.02
N GLU A 66 11.47 0.88 -1.45
CA GLU A 66 10.46 1.13 -2.49
C GLU A 66 10.82 0.47 -3.83
N LEU A 67 12.09 0.55 -4.23
CA LEU A 67 12.60 -0.13 -5.43
C LEU A 67 12.45 -1.65 -5.33
N GLN A 68 12.80 -2.24 -4.19
CA GLN A 68 12.68 -3.68 -3.98
C GLN A 68 11.22 -4.12 -3.91
N LEU A 69 10.35 -3.33 -3.29
CA LEU A 69 8.91 -3.57 -3.28
C LEU A 69 8.35 -3.57 -4.71
N GLY A 70 8.73 -2.60 -5.53
CA GLY A 70 8.34 -2.52 -6.94
C GLY A 70 8.77 -3.75 -7.75
N LYS A 71 9.96 -4.28 -7.48
CA LYS A 71 10.46 -5.51 -8.12
C LYS A 71 9.75 -6.78 -7.64
N ALA A 72 9.47 -6.87 -6.34
CA ALA A 72 8.92 -8.08 -5.73
C ALA A 72 7.40 -8.19 -5.89
N ASN A 73 6.70 -7.07 -5.76
CA ASN A 73 5.24 -7.01 -5.83
C ASN A 73 4.79 -5.62 -6.31
N PHE A 74 4.62 -5.50 -7.63
CA PHE A 74 4.25 -4.23 -8.26
C PHE A 74 2.90 -3.69 -7.77
N SER A 75 1.89 -4.54 -7.54
CA SER A 75 0.60 -4.10 -7.00
C SER A 75 0.72 -3.51 -5.59
N ALA A 76 1.54 -4.12 -4.72
CA ALA A 76 1.83 -3.58 -3.40
C ALA A 76 2.58 -2.26 -3.47
N TYR A 77 3.57 -2.15 -4.35
CA TYR A 77 4.29 -0.91 -4.62
C TYR A 77 3.36 0.21 -5.03
N LEU A 78 2.46 -0.02 -5.98
CA LEU A 78 1.49 0.97 -6.41
C LEU A 78 0.66 1.47 -5.21
N VAL A 79 0.02 0.55 -4.48
CA VAL A 79 -0.77 0.89 -3.29
C VAL A 79 0.04 1.72 -2.30
N TYR A 80 1.27 1.30 -2.03
CA TYR A 80 2.18 1.99 -1.12
C TYR A 80 2.46 3.43 -1.60
N MET A 81 2.84 3.61 -2.86
CA MET A 81 3.17 4.93 -3.41
C MET A 81 1.97 5.87 -3.47
N ARG A 82 0.77 5.35 -3.82
CA ARG A 82 -0.48 6.13 -3.82
C ARG A 82 -0.81 6.64 -2.43
N VAL A 83 -0.82 5.75 -1.44
CA VAL A 83 -1.15 6.11 -0.05
C VAL A 83 -0.13 7.08 0.52
N LYS A 84 1.15 6.87 0.22
CA LYS A 84 2.22 7.79 0.60
C LYS A 84 2.01 9.17 -0.02
N LYS A 85 1.73 9.25 -1.32
CA LYS A 85 1.38 10.51 -2.00
C LYS A 85 0.21 11.22 -1.29
N GLN A 86 -0.87 10.50 -1.00
CA GLN A 86 -2.03 11.06 -0.30
C GLN A 86 -1.66 11.62 1.08
N ALA A 87 -0.91 10.86 1.89
CA ALA A 87 -0.47 11.31 3.21
C ALA A 87 0.39 12.58 3.13
N TYR A 88 1.25 12.71 2.12
CA TYR A 88 2.03 13.92 1.87
C TYR A 88 1.16 15.11 1.40
N GLN A 89 0.14 14.86 0.58
CA GLN A 89 -0.82 15.89 0.17
C GLN A 89 -1.59 16.43 1.39
N GLU A 90 -2.10 15.53 2.23
CA GLU A 90 -2.83 15.88 3.45
C GLU A 90 -1.93 16.66 4.42
N HIS A 91 -0.69 16.23 4.62
CA HIS A 91 0.27 16.93 5.48
C HIS A 91 0.56 18.35 5.00
N ILE A 92 0.77 18.56 3.69
CA ILE A 92 1.01 19.90 3.15
C ILE A 92 -0.21 20.81 3.29
N GLN A 93 -1.43 20.26 3.16
CA GLN A 93 -2.66 21.02 3.38
C GLN A 93 -2.86 21.38 4.87
N ALA A 94 -2.50 20.46 5.77
CA ALA A 94 -2.58 20.66 7.22
C ALA A 94 -1.46 21.57 7.74
N CYS A 95 -0.32 21.61 7.06
CA CYS A 95 0.82 22.42 7.44
C CYS A 95 0.58 23.90 7.13
N ASP A 96 0.23 24.68 8.15
CA ASP A 96 -0.07 26.12 8.06
C ASP A 96 1.18 27.01 7.99
N GLY A 97 2.29 26.48 7.45
CA GLY A 97 3.58 27.15 7.37
C GLY A 97 4.42 27.12 8.67
N SER A 98 3.91 26.50 9.75
CA SER A 98 4.66 26.29 11.00
C SER A 98 5.52 25.02 11.02
N CYS A 99 5.32 24.09 10.09
CA CYS A 99 6.11 22.87 10.07
C CYS A 99 7.52 23.16 9.55
N ILE A 100 8.51 22.75 10.34
CA ILE A 100 9.90 22.86 9.98
C ILE A 100 10.35 21.51 9.42
N HIS A 101 10.70 21.52 8.13
CA HIS A 101 11.26 20.35 7.45
C HIS A 101 12.63 20.68 6.87
N SER A 102 13.47 19.66 6.75
CA SER A 102 14.76 19.79 6.08
C SER A 102 14.58 20.07 4.58
N PRO A 103 15.61 20.62 3.89
CA PRO A 103 15.60 20.72 2.44
C PRO A 103 15.42 19.37 1.73
N LEU A 104 16.01 18.31 2.29
CA LEU A 104 15.95 16.96 1.70
C LEU A 104 14.55 16.35 1.82
N TYR A 105 13.88 16.52 2.96
CA TYR A 105 12.47 16.16 3.10
C TYR A 105 11.60 16.88 2.06
N LEU A 106 11.80 18.19 1.87
CA LEU A 106 11.01 18.96 0.90
C LEU A 106 11.25 18.50 -0.55
N GLU A 107 12.47 18.07 -0.87
CA GLU A 107 12.77 17.42 -2.15
C GLU A 107 12.00 16.11 -2.31
N LYS A 108 12.02 15.25 -1.30
CA LYS A 108 11.34 13.94 -1.31
C LYS A 108 9.82 14.09 -1.36
N ALA A 109 9.27 15.04 -0.60
CA ALA A 109 7.87 15.42 -0.69
C ALA A 109 7.48 15.80 -2.13
N ARG A 110 8.30 16.64 -2.79
CA ARG A 110 8.04 17.01 -4.20
C ARG A 110 8.09 15.80 -5.14
N GLU A 111 9.01 14.87 -4.92
CA GLU A 111 9.09 13.62 -5.70
C GLU A 111 7.76 12.83 -5.59
N TYR A 112 7.29 12.53 -4.37
CA TYR A 112 6.04 11.78 -4.17
C TYR A 112 4.80 12.49 -4.74
N LEU A 113 4.73 13.81 -4.59
CA LEU A 113 3.58 14.60 -5.09
C LEU A 113 3.54 14.69 -6.61
N SER A 114 4.70 14.57 -7.27
CA SER A 114 4.82 14.63 -8.73
C SER A 114 4.39 13.35 -9.45
N LEU A 115 4.13 12.26 -8.70
CA LEU A 115 3.66 11.00 -9.28
C LEU A 115 2.32 11.20 -10.00
N SER A 116 2.21 10.72 -11.23
CA SER A 116 0.99 10.83 -12.04
C SER A 116 -0.15 10.03 -11.43
N ASP A 117 -1.35 10.63 -11.37
CA ASP A 117 -2.59 9.96 -10.97
C ASP A 117 -3.13 9.00 -12.05
N ASN A 118 -2.62 9.09 -13.29
CA ASN A 118 -3.16 8.38 -14.47
C ASN A 118 -2.75 6.91 -14.59
N ASP A 119 -2.36 6.24 -13.51
CA ASP A 119 -2.31 4.77 -13.55
C ASP A 119 -3.76 4.28 -13.40
N ASP A 120 -4.45 4.05 -14.52
CA ASP A 120 -5.80 3.45 -14.64
C ASP A 120 -5.91 2.11 -13.84
N LEU A 121 -4.76 1.56 -13.49
CA LEU A 121 -4.53 0.42 -12.60
C LEU A 121 -4.93 0.69 -11.13
N PHE A 122 -4.81 1.93 -10.63
CA PHE A 122 -5.19 2.32 -9.27
C PHE A 122 -6.69 2.21 -9.02
N GLY A 123 -7.50 2.69 -9.98
CA GLY A 123 -8.96 2.61 -9.90
C GLY A 123 -9.47 1.17 -9.92
N GLN A 124 -8.83 0.28 -10.69
CA GLN A 124 -9.14 -1.15 -10.67
C GLN A 124 -8.80 -1.82 -9.34
N LEU A 125 -7.64 -1.51 -8.75
CA LEU A 125 -7.22 -2.07 -7.47
C LEU A 125 -8.12 -1.62 -6.32
N GLU A 126 -8.50 -0.34 -6.27
CA GLU A 126 -9.44 0.21 -5.28
C GLU A 126 -10.81 -0.45 -5.36
N SER A 127 -11.39 -0.59 -6.57
CA SER A 127 -12.69 -1.24 -6.72
C SER A 127 -12.67 -2.65 -6.14
N LYS A 128 -11.54 -3.36 -6.29
CA LYS A 128 -11.36 -4.71 -5.80
C LYS A 128 -11.13 -4.77 -4.29
N VAL A 129 -10.38 -3.82 -3.71
CA VAL A 129 -10.17 -3.74 -2.25
C VAL A 129 -11.45 -3.29 -1.53
N VAL A 130 -12.13 -2.25 -2.03
CA VAL A 130 -13.32 -1.66 -1.42
C VAL A 130 -14.54 -2.59 -1.49
N GLN A 131 -14.72 -3.34 -2.59
CA GLN A 131 -15.80 -4.33 -2.69
C GLN A 131 -15.66 -5.50 -1.71
N HIS A 132 -14.46 -5.75 -1.18
CA HIS A 132 -14.18 -6.87 -0.28
C HIS A 132 -14.00 -6.46 1.19
N LEU A 133 -14.08 -5.16 1.51
CA LEU A 133 -14.16 -4.69 2.89
C LEU A 133 -15.61 -4.82 3.40
N PRO A 134 -15.86 -5.44 4.57
CA PRO A 134 -17.20 -5.41 5.16
C PRO A 134 -17.56 -3.96 5.46
N LYS A 135 -18.67 -3.47 4.89
CA LYS A 135 -19.24 -2.15 5.21
C LYS A 135 -19.34 -2.02 6.73
N LYS A 136 -18.54 -1.11 7.29
CA LYS A 136 -18.63 -0.73 8.71
C LYS A 136 -20.03 -0.14 8.91
N LYS A 137 -20.95 -0.90 9.50
CA LYS A 137 -22.26 -0.37 9.92
C LYS A 137 -21.97 0.78 10.87
N GLY A 138 -22.31 2.00 10.45
CA GLY A 138 -22.34 3.16 11.32
C GLY A 138 -23.23 2.82 12.52
N LYS A 139 -22.71 3.07 13.72
CA LYS A 139 -23.57 3.18 14.89
C LYS A 139 -24.33 4.49 14.71
N GLU A 140 -25.60 4.41 14.37
CA GLU A 140 -26.56 5.47 14.69
C GLU A 140 -26.51 5.68 16.21
N GLN A 141 -26.20 6.90 16.63
CA GLN A 141 -26.55 7.46 17.93
C GLN A 141 -27.75 8.36 17.75
#